data_AF-A0A3S6QD00-F1
#
_entry.id   AF-A0A3S6QD00-F1
#
_cell.length_a   1.000
_cell.length_b   1.000
_cell.length_c   1.000
_cell.angle_alpha   90.00
_cell.angle_beta   90.00
_cell.angle_gamma   90.00
#
_symmetry.space_group_name_H-M   'P 1'
#
loop_
_entity.id
_entity.type
_entity.pdbx_description
1 polymer ?
#
loop_
_entity_poly.entity_id
_entity_poly.type
_entity_poly.pdbx_seq_one_letter_code
_entity_poly.pdbx_strand_id
1 'polypeptide(L)' 'MEQARQAEDLRDWKTAAQLYTQAMAVSPKARTMRQRRERLNLQQRIDFCERNART' A
#
# COMPACT_ATOMS: atom_id res chain seq x y z
N MET A 1 -1.80 -3.72 12.15
CA MET A 1 -0.59 -3.41 11.36
C MET A 1 -0.05 -4.64 10.64
N GLU A 2 -0.05 -5.82 11.26
CA GLU A 2 0.37 -7.09 10.64
C GLU A 2 -0.30 -7.37 9.28
N GLN A 3 -1.62 -7.20 9.20
CA GLN A 3 -2.41 -7.47 8.00
C GLN A 3 -2.04 -6.58 6.81
N ALA A 4 -1.68 -5.31 7.05
CA ALA A 4 -1.29 -4.40 5.99
C ALA A 4 0.07 -4.78 5.39
N ARG A 5 1.01 -5.25 6.23
CA ARG A 5 2.30 -5.79 5.78
C ARG A 5 2.14 -7.11 5.03
N GLN A 6 1.25 -7.97 5.49
CA GLN A 6 0.95 -9.22 4.79
C GLN A 6 0.37 -8.96 3.39
N ALA A 7 -0.48 -7.95 3.23
CA ALA A 7 -0.97 -7.52 1.93
C ALA A 7 0.14 -6.91 1.04
N GLU A 8 1.14 -6.21 1.63
CA GLU A 8 2.34 -5.77 0.90
C GLU A 8 3.16 -6.97 0.37
N ASP A 9 3.37 -7.99 1.20
CA ASP A 9 4.08 -9.23 0.82
C ASP A 9 3.38 -9.98 -0.33
N LEU A 10 2.05 -10.00 -0.31
CA LEU A 10 1.23 -10.58 -1.38
C LEU A 10 1.17 -9.70 -2.64
N ARG A 11 1.87 -8.56 -2.67
CA ARG A 11 1.79 -7.52 -3.71
C ARG A 11 0.36 -7.02 -3.97
N ASP A 12 -0.52 -7.16 -2.97
CA ASP A 12 -1.88 -6.67 -3.02
C ASP A 12 -1.93 -5.23 -2.50
N TRP A 13 -1.42 -4.33 -3.34
CA TRP A 13 -1.22 -2.93 -3.03
C TRP A 13 -2.53 -2.19 -2.70
N LYS A 14 -3.66 -2.64 -3.27
CA LYS A 14 -4.99 -2.04 -3.06
C LYS A 14 -5.49 -2.37 -1.65
N THR A 15 -5.41 -3.64 -1.27
CA THR A 15 -5.79 -4.11 0.06
C THR A 15 -4.88 -3.51 1.13
N ALA A 16 -3.56 -3.45 0.88
CA ALA A 16 -2.61 -2.79 1.78
C ALA A 16 -2.97 -1.32 2.03
N ALA A 17 -3.28 -0.54 0.98
CA ALA A 17 -3.64 0.87 1.11
C ALA A 17 -4.93 1.10 1.92
N GLN A 18 -5.93 0.22 1.78
CA GLN A 18 -7.16 0.27 2.57
C GLN A 18 -6.90 -0.07 4.04
N LEU A 19 -6.08 -1.09 4.32
CA LEU A 19 -5.72 -1.48 5.69
C LEU A 19 -4.90 -0.39 6.39
N TYR A 20 -3.99 0.27 5.68
CA TYR A 20 -3.28 1.44 6.21
C TYR A 20 -4.22 2.62 6.47
N THR A 21 -5.24 2.84 5.63
CA THR A 21 -6.25 3.89 5.84
C THR A 21 -7.09 3.62 7.09
N GLN A 22 -7.53 2.38 7.31
CA GLN A 22 -8.24 2.00 8.53
C GLN A 22 -7.35 2.15 9.77
N ALA A 23 -6.10 1.69 9.69
CA ALA A 23 -5.16 1.80 10.79
C ALA A 23 -4.73 3.25 11.11
N MET A 24 -4.81 4.17 10.14
CA MET A 24 -4.67 5.62 10.36
C MET A 24 -5.80 6.20 11.21
N ALA A 25 -7.03 5.69 11.08
CA ALA A 25 -8.18 6.20 11.81
C ALA A 25 -8.14 5.87 13.31
N VAL A 26 -7.47 4.76 13.67
CA VAL A 26 -7.37 4.28 15.06
C VAL A 26 -6.06 4.60 15.76
N SER A 27 -5.05 5.15 15.07
CA SER A 27 -3.71 5.31 15.67
C SER A 27 -3.05 6.68 15.41
N PRO A 28 -2.46 7.33 16.44
CA PRO A 28 -1.83 8.65 16.33
C PRO A 28 -0.56 8.69 15.45
N LYS A 29 -0.05 7.54 14.97
CA LYS A 29 1.05 7.46 13.98
C LYS A 29 0.59 7.69 12.52
N ALA A 30 -0.54 8.38 12.34
CA ALA A 30 -1.19 8.59 11.04
C ALA A 30 -0.27 9.21 9.97
N ARG A 31 0.72 10.04 10.36
CA ARG A 31 1.65 10.69 9.42
C ARG A 31 2.56 9.69 8.69
N THR A 32 3.13 8.71 9.40
CA THR A 32 3.99 7.67 8.81
C THR A 32 3.17 6.74 7.91
N MET A 33 1.92 6.46 8.29
CA MET A 33 1.01 5.60 7.55
C MET A 33 0.52 6.25 6.25
N ARG A 34 0.32 7.57 6.25
CA ARG A 34 -0.01 8.35 5.04
C ARG A 34 1.10 8.26 4.00
N GLN A 35 2.35 8.48 4.41
CA GLN A 35 3.51 8.33 3.51
C GLN A 35 3.62 6.92 2.95
N ARG A 36 3.34 5.90 3.79
CA ARG A 36 3.36 4.49 3.38
C ARG A 36 2.28 4.19 2.34
N ARG A 37 1.06 4.72 2.52
CA ARG A 37 -0.03 4.61 1.54
C ARG A 37 0.32 5.26 0.20
N GLU A 38 0.92 6.45 0.19
CA GLU A 38 1.35 7.11 -1.06
C GLU A 38 2.38 6.27 -1.80
N ARG A 39 3.33 5.69 -1.07
CA ARG A 39 4.35 4.79 -1.63
C ARG A 39 3.73 3.55 -2.26
N LEU A 40 2.72 2.96 -1.63
CA LEU A 40 2.00 1.80 -2.19
C LEU A 40 1.27 2.12 -3.48
N ASN A 41 0.67 3.30 -3.57
CA ASN A 41 -0.02 3.74 -4.78
C ASN A 41 0.96 3.92 -5.95
N LEU A 42 2.15 4.47 -5.67
CA LEU A 42 3.25 4.54 -6.63
C LEU A 42 3.72 3.14 -7.06
N GLN A 43 3.89 2.21 -6.11
CA GLN A 43 4.32 0.84 -6.40
C GLN A 43 3.31 0.09 -7.28
N GLN A 44 2.01 0.28 -7.04
CA GLN A 44 0.96 -0.28 -7.88
C GLN A 44 1.06 0.21 -9.33
N ARG A 45 1.33 1.51 -9.52
CA ARG A 45 1.49 2.11 -10.84
C ARG A 45 2.75 1.62 -11.54
N ILE A 46 3.86 1.46 -10.80
CA ILE A 46 5.10 0.90 -11.34
C ILE A 46 4.88 -0.55 -11.79
N ASP A 47 4.27 -1.41 -10.95
CA ASP A 47 3.99 -2.82 -11.31
C ASP A 47 3.06 -2.90 -12.54
N PHE A 48 2.08 -1.99 -12.65
CA PHE A 48 1.22 -1.88 -13.83
C PHE A 48 2.00 -1.49 -15.10
N CYS A 49 2.90 -0.51 -15.02
CA CYS A 49 3.75 -0.11 -16.14
C CYS A 49 4.74 -1.21 -16.52
N GLU A 50 5.37 -1.87 -15.55
CA GLU A 50 6.30 -2.98 -15.79
C GLU A 50 5.62 -4.19 -16.43
N ARG A 51 4.38 -4.50 -16.04
CA ARG A 51 3.58 -5.55 -16.69
C ARG A 51 3.21 -5.19 -18.13
N ASN A 52 2.79 -3.95 -18.40
CA ASN A 52 2.45 -3.50 -19.75
C ASN A 52 3.66 -3.30 -20.66
N ALA A 53 4.85 -3.02 -20.11
CA ALA A 53 6.08 -2.88 -20.90
C ALA A 53 6.68 -4.23 -21.34
N ARG A 54 6.19 -5.35 -20.81
CA ARG A 54 6.63 -6.72 -21.16
C ARG A 54 5.72 -7.43 -22.19
N THR A 55 4.66 -6.77 -22.67
CA THR A 55 3.79 -7.22 -23.77
C THR A 55 4.08 -6.44 -25.02
#